data_AF-A0A930HXB5-F1
#
_entry.id   AF-A0A930HXB5-F1
#
_cell.length_a   1.000
_cell.length_b   1.000
_cell.length_c   1.000
_cell.angle_alpha   90.00
_cell.angle_beta   90.00
_cell.angle_gamma   90.00
#
_symmetry.space_group_name_H-M   'P 1'
#
loop_
_entity.id
_entity.type
_entity.pdbx_description
1 polymer ?
#
loop_
_entity_poly.entity_id
_entity_poly.type
_entity_poly.pdbx_seq_one_letter_code
_entity_poly.pdbx_strand_id
1 'polypeptide(L)' 'MSFKLTSRFRPTGDQPQAIDELVHGFESGVPFQTLLGVTGSGKTFTAANVIARLG' A
#
# COMPACT_ATOMS: atom_id res chain seq x y z
N MET A 1 10.25 -3.00 -16.14
CA MET A 1 10.70 -3.92 -15.07
C MET A 1 9.65 -3.87 -13.99
N SER A 2 9.07 -5.01 -13.59
CA SER A 2 8.05 -5.08 -12.53
C SER A 2 8.67 -4.94 -11.14
N PHE A 3 8.03 -4.23 -10.22
CA PHE A 3 8.53 -4.11 -8.85
C PHE A 3 8.23 -5.41 -8.08
N LYS A 4 9.27 -6.13 -7.63
CA LYS A 4 9.11 -7.38 -6.86
C LYS A 4 9.35 -7.16 -5.37
N LEU A 5 8.26 -7.01 -4.62
CA LEU A 5 8.32 -6.93 -3.16
C LEU A 5 8.69 -8.30 -2.56
N THR A 6 9.73 -8.34 -1.75
CA THR A 6 10.15 -9.54 -1.00
C THR A 6 10.00 -9.29 0.49
N SER A 7 9.23 -10.13 1.18
CA SER A 7 9.00 -10.03 2.63
C SER A 7 8.64 -11.39 3.20
N ARG A 8 8.97 -11.61 4.48
CA ARG A 8 8.49 -12.77 5.26
C ARG A 8 7.07 -12.53 5.81
N PHE A 9 6.62 -11.29 5.80
CA PHE A 9 5.33 -10.87 6.33
C PHE A 9 4.30 -10.76 5.21
N ARG A 10 3.03 -10.94 5.55
CA ARG A 10 1.89 -10.66 4.69
C ARG A 10 1.15 -9.44 5.26
N PRO A 11 0.44 -8.65 4.44
CA PRO A 11 -0.43 -7.62 4.95
C PRO A 11 -1.44 -8.19 5.95
N THR A 12 -1.62 -7.54 7.09
CA THR A 12 -2.55 -7.97 8.16
C THR A 12 -3.27 -6.76 8.77
N GLY A 13 -4.30 -7.02 9.58
CA GLY A 13 -5.14 -5.96 10.17
C GLY A 13 -5.77 -5.13 9.06
N ASP A 14 -5.67 -3.81 9.16
CA ASP A 14 -6.25 -2.87 8.19
C ASP A 14 -5.35 -2.63 6.96
N GLN A 15 -4.14 -3.20 6.93
CA GLN A 15 -3.21 -3.00 5.82
C GLN A 15 -3.78 -3.43 4.45
N PRO A 16 -4.45 -4.60 4.29
CA PRO A 16 -4.99 -5.00 3.00
C PRO A 16 -5.96 -3.97 2.43
N GLN A 17 -6.92 -3.51 3.24
CA GLN A 17 -7.89 -2.50 2.85
C GLN A 17 -7.21 -1.16 2.49
N ALA A 18 -6.26 -0.70 3.31
CA ALA A 18 -5.54 0.53 3.01
C ALA A 18 -4.72 0.44 1.70
N ILE A 19 -4.15 -0.73 1.38
CA ILE A 19 -3.48 -0.96 0.11
C ILE A 19 -4.49 -0.90 -1.04
N ASP A 20 -5.63 -1.58 -0.91
CA ASP A 20 -6.69 -1.61 -1.91
C ASP A 20 -7.22 -0.21 -2.23
N GLU A 21 -7.52 0.59 -1.20
CA GLU A 21 -8.01 1.96 -1.35
C GLU A 21 -7.00 2.86 -2.05
N LEU A 22 -5.72 2.79 -1.66
CA LEU A 22 -4.65 3.60 -2.26
C LEU A 22 -4.39 3.22 -3.72
N VAL A 23 -4.41 1.93 -4.04
CA VAL A 23 -4.26 1.43 -5.41
C VAL A 23 -5.45 1.89 -6.25
N HIS A 24 -6.68 1.70 -5.75
CA HIS A 24 -7.89 2.12 -6.45
C HIS A 24 -7.92 3.63 -6.70
N GLY A 25 -7.54 4.44 -5.70
CA GLY A 25 -7.44 5.89 -5.86
C GLY A 25 -6.41 6.29 -6.92
N PHE A 26 -5.28 5.59 -6.99
CA PHE A 26 -4.26 5.85 -8.01
C PHE A 26 -4.77 5.52 -9.41
N GLU A 27 -5.36 4.33 -9.59
CA GLU A 27 -5.93 3.88 -10.87
C GLU A 27 -7.10 4.77 -11.32
N SER A 28 -7.84 5.33 -10.37
CA SER A 28 -8.94 6.27 -10.63
C SER A 28 -8.47 7.71 -10.91
N GLY A 29 -7.16 7.96 -10.94
CA GLY A 29 -6.58 9.27 -11.25
C GLY A 29 -6.71 10.29 -10.10
N VAL A 30 -6.88 9.85 -8.86
CA VAL A 30 -6.92 10.74 -7.69
C VAL A 30 -5.52 11.32 -7.46
N PRO A 31 -5.33 12.64 -7.59
CA PRO A 31 -3.99 13.24 -7.59
C PRO A 31 -3.33 13.28 -6.21
N PHE A 32 -4.13 13.29 -5.13
CA PHE A 32 -3.64 13.38 -3.76
C PHE A 32 -4.35 12.35 -2.88
N GLN A 33 -3.58 11.56 -2.14
CA GLN A 33 -4.08 10.55 -1.22
C GLN A 33 -3.25 10.57 0.07
N THR A 34 -3.88 10.25 1.20
CA THR A 34 -3.23 10.27 2.53
C THR A 34 -3.43 8.94 3.23
N LEU A 35 -2.33 8.27 3.57
CA LEU A 35 -2.35 7.09 4.43
C LEU A 35 -2.30 7.51 5.90
N LEU A 36 -3.46 7.60 6.56
CA LEU A 36 -3.53 7.87 7.99
C LEU A 36 -3.35 6.58 8.79
N GLY A 37 -2.14 6.37 9.32
CA GLY A 37 -1.83 5.20 10.15
C GLY A 37 -1.17 5.59 11.46
N VAL A 38 -1.54 4.91 12.55
CA VAL A 38 -0.91 5.07 13.87
C VAL A 38 0.57 4.65 13.85
N THR A 39 1.33 5.03 14.88
CA THR A 39 2.72 4.58 15.03
C THR A 39 2.76 3.06 15.21
N GLY A 40 3.69 2.39 14.52
CA GLY A 40 3.84 0.93 14.58
C GLY A 40 2.91 0.12 13.69
N SER A 41 1.96 0.74 12.96
CA SER A 41 1.02 0.01 12.09
C SER A 41 1.63 -0.58 10.81
N GLY A 42 2.91 -0.33 10.53
CA GLY A 42 3.58 -0.85 9.35
C GLY A 42 3.40 -0.01 8.07
N LYS A 43 3.21 1.32 8.16
CA LYS A 43 3.00 2.22 7.01
C LYS A 43 3.99 2.04 5.86
N THR A 44 5.27 1.79 6.13
CA THR A 44 6.27 1.51 5.10
C THR A 44 5.95 0.24 4.31
N PHE A 45 5.51 -0.82 4.99
CA PHE A 45 5.14 -2.07 4.34
C PHE A 45 3.84 -1.91 3.53
N THR A 46 2.86 -1.14 4.03
CA THR A 46 1.66 -0.75 3.29
C THR A 46 2.04 -0.05 1.98
N ALA A 47 2.85 1.01 2.03
CA ALA A 47 3.28 1.75 0.85
C ALA A 47 4.07 0.89 -0.15
N ALA A 48 4.94 0.00 0.35
CA ALA A 48 5.68 -0.92 -0.51
C ALA A 48 4.77 -1.90 -1.27
N ASN A 49 3.68 -2.37 -0.65
CA ASN A 49 2.69 -3.21 -1.33
C ASN A 49 1.89 -2.42 -2.38
N VAL A 50 1.58 -1.14 -2.13
CA VAL A 50 0.96 -0.25 -3.13
C VAL A 50 1.86 -0.12 -4.35
N ILE A 51 3.14 0.20 -4.15
CA ILE A 51 4.13 0.32 -5.25
C ILE A 51 4.23 -1.00 -6.02
N ALA A 52 4.28 -2.14 -5.32
CA ALA A 52 4.38 -3.46 -5.93
C ALA A 52 3.16 -3.87 -6.77
N ARG A 53 1.99 -3.29 -6.50
CA ARG A 53 0.78 -3.54 -7.29
C ARG A 53 0.66 -2.64 -8.52
N LEU A 54 1.27 -1.47 -8.49
CA LEU A 54 1.21 -0.47 -9.56
C LEU A 54 2.37 -0.56 -10.55
N GLY A 55 3.51 -1.16 -10.17
CA GLY A 55 4.74 -1.23 -10.98
C GLY A 55 5.08 -2.63 -11.49
#